data_AF-A0A1L7BE15-F1
#
_entry.id   AF-A0A1L7BE15-F1
#
_cell.length_a   1.000
_cell.length_b   1.000
_cell.length_c   1.000
_cell.angle_alpha   90.00
_cell.angle_beta   90.00
_cell.angle_gamma   90.00
#
_symmetry.space_group_name_H-M   'P 1'
#
loop_
_entity.id
_entity.type
_entity.pdbx_description
1 polymer ?
#
loop_
_entity_poly.entity_id
_entity_poly.type
_entity_poly.pdbx_seq_one_letter_code
_entity_poly.pdbx_strand_id
1 'polypeptide(L)' 'MPLYRYVCKKCGNEKVELHSFKEQLNLECEICGSQMEKAIGRVGIVFKGSGFYITDSKKSTSSNNSSSNDSK' A
#
# COMPACT_ATOMS: atom_id res chain seq x y z
N MET A 1 -14.96 -16.61 1.94
CA MET A 1 -15.05 -15.63 3.04
C MET A 1 -13.65 -15.09 3.29
N PRO A 2 -13.42 -13.77 3.21
CA PRO A 2 -12.09 -13.20 3.35
C PRO A 2 -11.59 -13.24 4.81
N LEU A 3 -10.28 -13.39 4.96
CA LEU A 3 -9.59 -13.18 6.23
C LEU A 3 -9.23 -11.70 6.34
N TYR A 4 -9.63 -11.05 7.43
CA TYR A 4 -9.23 -9.69 7.72
C TYR A 4 -8.26 -9.66 8.89
N ARG A 5 -7.27 -8.79 8.78
CA ARG A 5 -6.34 -8.48 9.86
C ARG A 5 -6.87 -7.27 10.64
N TYR A 6 -6.82 -7.36 11.95
CA TYR A 6 -7.17 -6.28 12.87
C TYR A 6 -5.96 -5.94 13.74
N VAL A 7 -5.78 -4.66 14.01
CA VAL A 7 -4.66 -4.15 14.82
C VAL A 7 -5.22 -3.27 15.93
N CYS A 8 -4.75 -3.50 17.16
CA CYS A 8 -5.07 -2.64 18.29
C CYS A 8 -4.17 -1.40 18.32
N LYS A 9 -4.76 -0.21 18.36
CA LYS A 9 -4.00 1.06 18.43
C LYS A 9 -3.27 1.29 19.75
N LYS A 10 -3.72 0.68 20.86
CA LYS A 10 -3.12 0.90 22.18
C LYS A 10 -1.90 0.02 22.45
N CYS A 11 -2.03 -1.28 22.21
CA CYS A 11 -0.97 -2.25 22.51
C CYS A 11 -0.24 -2.78 21.26
N GLY A 12 -0.72 -2.48 20.05
CA GLY A 12 -0.11 -2.94 18.80
C GLY A 12 -0.35 -4.41 18.48
N ASN A 13 -1.19 -5.12 19.24
CA ASN A 13 -1.46 -6.53 18.97
C ASN A 13 -2.24 -6.73 17.68
N GLU A 14 -1.90 -7.77 16.92
CA GLU A 14 -2.53 -8.12 15.65
C GLU A 14 -3.36 -9.41 15.79
N LYS A 15 -4.56 -9.44 15.19
CA LYS A 15 -5.42 -10.61 15.13
C LYS A 15 -5.89 -10.83 13.69
N VAL A 16 -6.04 -12.08 13.28
CA VAL A 16 -6.58 -12.45 11.96
C VAL A 16 -7.85 -13.27 12.16
N GLU A 17 -8.96 -12.82 11.57
CA GLU A 17 -10.26 -13.50 11.68
C GLU A 17 -10.97 -13.60 10.33
N LEU A 18 -11.80 -14.64 10.20
CA LEU A 18 -12.70 -14.84 9.07
C LEU A 18 -13.96 -13.99 9.28
N HIS A 19 -14.22 -13.06 8.36
CA HIS A 19 -15.32 -12.11 8.53
C HIS A 19 -16.22 -12.05 7.30
N SER A 20 -17.53 -12.04 7.53
CA SER A 20 -18.51 -11.88 6.47
C SER A 20 -18.67 -10.40 6.10
N PHE A 21 -18.82 -10.09 4.81
CA PHE A 21 -18.86 -8.70 4.33
C PHE A 21 -20.03 -7.89 4.91
N LYS A 22 -21.13 -8.54 5.30
CA LYS A 22 -22.36 -7.87 5.80
C LYS A 22 -22.42 -7.74 7.32
N GLU A 23 -21.41 -8.22 8.04
CA GLU A 23 -21.44 -8.30 9.49
C GLU A 23 -20.72 -7.11 10.11
N GLN A 24 -21.33 -6.47 11.11
CA GLN A 24 -20.68 -5.44 11.93
C GLN A 24 -20.18 -6.12 13.20
N LEU A 25 -18.88 -6.40 13.27
CA LEU A 25 -18.24 -6.97 14.47
C LEU A 25 -17.60 -5.88 15.31
N ASN A 26 -17.97 -5.82 16.60
CA ASN A 26 -17.23 -5.07 17.61
C ASN A 26 -16.09 -5.96 18.12
N LEU A 27 -14.90 -5.78 17.55
CA LEU A 27 -13.70 -6.53 17.94
C LEU A 27 -12.96 -5.81 19.06
N GLU A 28 -12.88 -6.46 20.23
CA GLU A 28 -12.13 -5.97 21.39
C GLU A 28 -10.79 -6.70 21.52
N CYS A 29 -9.78 -5.97 21.97
CA CYS A 29 -8.45 -6.54 22.19
C CYS A 29 -8.40 -7.32 23.50
N GLU A 30 -8.02 -8.60 23.44
CA GLU A 30 -7.89 -9.50 24.60
C GLU A 30 -6.87 -9.02 25.65
N ILE A 31 -5.94 -8.14 25.28
CA ILE A 31 -4.87 -7.64 26.17
C ILE A 31 -5.29 -6.38 26.92
N CYS A 32 -6.02 -5.47 26.26
CA CYS A 32 -6.26 -4.12 26.79
C CYS A 32 -7.74 -3.67 26.74
N GLY A 33 -8.64 -4.51 26.22
CA GLY A 33 -10.07 -4.25 26.14
C GLY A 33 -10.48 -3.11 25.22
N SER A 34 -9.56 -2.48 24.48
CA SER A 34 -9.92 -1.43 23.52
C SER A 34 -10.37 -2.00 22.19
N GLN A 35 -11.18 -1.23 21.46
CA GLN A 35 -11.60 -1.58 20.10
C GLN A 35 -10.40 -1.74 19.16
N MET A 36 -10.47 -2.79 18.33
CA MET A 36 -9.51 -3.07 17.28
C MET A 36 -10.04 -2.54 15.94
N GLU A 37 -9.14 -2.05 15.10
CA GLU A 37 -9.47 -1.55 13.78
C GLU A 37 -8.93 -2.49 12.70
N LYS A 38 -9.65 -2.57 11.57
CA LYS A 38 -9.20 -3.35 10.43
C LYS A 38 -7.93 -2.75 9.85
N ALA A 39 -6.86 -3.53 9.81
CA ALA A 39 -5.61 -3.13 9.21
C ALA A 39 -5.72 -3.13 7.69
N ILE A 40 -5.48 -1.95 7.09
CA ILE A 40 -5.34 -1.80 5.65
C ILE A 40 -3.84 -1.90 5.34
N GLY A 41 -3.46 -2.90 4.55
CA GLY A 41 -2.08 -3.07 4.11
C GLY A 41 -1.60 -1.88 3.29
N ARG A 42 -0.30 -1.58 3.37
CA ARG A 42 0.33 -0.59 2.48
C ARG A 42 0.46 -1.20 1.09
N VAL A 43 -0.45 -0.85 0.18
CA VAL A 43 -0.42 -1.30 -1.23
C VAL A 43 0.15 -0.18 -2.08
N GLY A 44 1.17 -0.47 -2.89
CA GLY A 44 1.69 0.47 -3.88
C GLY A 44 0.67 0.65 -5.01
N ILE A 45 0.18 1.88 -5.19
CA ILE A 45 -0.70 2.22 -6.31
C ILE A 45 0.14 2.79 -7.46
N VAL A 46 -0.14 2.34 -8.68
CA VAL A 46 0.50 2.84 -9.90
C VAL A 46 -0.59 3.40 -10.80
N PHE A 47 -0.54 4.70 -11.05
CA PHE A 47 -1.43 5.36 -12.00
C PHE A 47 -0.88 5.18 -13.41
N LYS A 48 -1.62 4.48 -14.28
CA LYS A 48 -1.32 4.36 -15.71
C LYS A 48 -2.31 5.21 -16.49
N GLY A 49 -1.88 6.38 -16.93
CA GLY A 49 -2.66 7.28 -17.78
C GLY A 49 -1.76 8.33 -18.43
N SER A 50 -2.01 8.66 -19.70
CA SER A 50 -1.21 9.62 -20.48
C SER A 50 -1.39 11.08 -20.08
N GLY A 51 -2.21 11.38 -19.05
CA GLY A 51 -2.67 12.74 -18.74
C GLY A 51 -2.33 13.28 -17.34
N PHE A 52 -1.69 12.49 -16.46
CA PHE A 52 -1.26 12.96 -15.13
C PHE A 52 0.24 12.73 -15.01
N TYR A 53 0.98 13.80 -15.25
CA TYR A 53 2.42 13.90 -15.40
C TYR A 53 3.23 12.84 -14.64
N ILE A 54 4.08 12.14 -15.40
CA ILE A 54 5.21 11.32 -14.94
C ILE A 54 6.27 12.27 -14.35
N THR A 55 5.93 13.02 -13.31
CA THR A 55 6.85 14.00 -12.68
C THR A 55 7.74 13.37 -11.63
N ASP A 56 7.30 12.30 -10.96
CA ASP A 56 8.07 11.67 -9.86
C ASP A 56 8.64 10.28 -10.20
N SER A 57 8.10 9.61 -11.22
CA SER A 57 8.73 8.39 -11.76
C SER A 57 9.99 8.80 -12.50
N LYS A 58 11.14 8.76 -11.82
CA LYS A 58 12.46 9.01 -12.40
C LYS A 58 12.58 8.27 -13.73
N LYS A 59 12.50 9.00 -14.83
CA LYS A 59 12.95 8.53 -16.14
C LYS A 59 14.42 8.19 -15.95
N SER A 60 14.77 6.91 -16.02
CA SER A 60 16.16 6.50 -16.14
C SER A 60 16.70 7.17 -17.39
N THR A 61 17.43 8.26 -17.21
CA THR A 61 18.23 8.84 -18.27
C THR A 61 19.36 7.84 -18.49
N SER A 62 19.17 6.94 -19.43
CA SER A 62 20.27 6.19 -20.03
C SER A 62 21.13 7.21 -20.77
N SER A 63 21.98 7.88 -20.02
CA SER A 63 23.00 8.79 -20.53
C SER A 63 24.08 7.98 -21.21
N ASN A 64 24.29 8.34 -22.48
CA ASN A 64 25.52 8.24 -23.25
C ASN A 64 26.03 6.83 -23.60
N ASN A 65 25.76 6.44 -24.84
CA ASN A 65 26.82 5.86 -25.64
C ASN A 65 26.67 6.20 -27.13
N SER A 66 27.81 6.46 -27.78
CA SER A 66 28.08 6.56 -29.23
C SER A 66 27.52 7.77 -30.01
N SER A 67 28.23 8.47 -30.90
CA SER A 67 29.65 8.62 -31.25
C SER A 67 29.70 9.52 -32.52
N SER A 68 30.66 10.46 -32.55
CA SER A 68 31.46 10.93 -33.71
C SER A 68 30.85 11.61 -34.96
N ASN A 69 31.43 12.80 -35.26
CA ASN A 69 31.81 13.43 -36.55
C ASN A 69 30.69 13.82 -37.53
N ASP A 70 30.75 14.90 -38.32
CA ASP A 70 31.87 15.64 -38.93
C ASP A 70 31.30 17.01 -39.41
N SER A 71 32.04 18.11 -39.26
CA SER A 71 31.69 19.42 -39.86
C SER A 71 32.76 19.78 -40.89
N LYS A 72 32.36 19.83 -42.16
CA LYS A 72 33.02 20.59 -43.23
C LYS A 72 31.96 21.22 -44.13
#